data_AF-A0A847HSG2-F1
#
_entry.id   AF-A0A847HSG2-F1
#
_cell.length_a   1.000
_cell.length_b   1.000
_cell.length_c   1.000
_cell.angle_alpha   90.00
_cell.angle_beta   90.00
_cell.angle_gamma   90.00
#
_symmetry.space_group_name_H-M   'P 1'
#
loop_
_entity.id
_entity.type
_entity.pdbx_description
1 polymer ?
#
loop_
_entity_poly.entity_id
_entity_poly.type
_entity_poly.pdbx_seq_one_letter_code
_entity_poly.pdbx_strand_id
1 'polypeptide(L)' 'LKYVLQAKHVQSRAITVMHPLPRVGEIATDVDPLPNAAYFRQARNGVPVRMALLAMLLGKA' A
#
# COMPACT_ATOMS: atom_id res chain seq x y z
N LEU A 1 12.02 8.44 -13.79
CA LEU A 1 11.06 7.32 -13.93
C LEU A 1 10.13 7.62 -15.10
N LYS A 2 9.82 6.63 -15.95
CA LYS A 2 8.99 6.82 -17.15
C LYS A 2 7.51 7.08 -16.83
N TYR A 3 7.03 6.58 -15.70
CA TYR A 3 5.65 6.74 -15.25
C TYR A 3 5.62 7.19 -13.80
N VAL A 4 4.85 8.24 -13.52
CA VAL A 4 4.68 8.82 -12.19
C VAL A 4 3.20 9.01 -11.91
N LEU A 5 2.70 8.40 -10.83
CA LEU A 5 1.33 8.59 -10.37
C LEU A 5 1.21 9.90 -9.60
N GLN A 6 0.22 10.73 -9.93
CA GLN A 6 -0.08 12.01 -9.27
C GLN A 6 -1.54 12.01 -8.83
N ALA A 7 -1.91 12.89 -7.89
CA ALA A 7 -3.27 12.95 -7.36
C ALA A 7 -4.33 13.10 -8.47
N LYS A 8 -4.06 13.94 -9.47
CA LYS A 8 -4.95 14.18 -10.61
C LYS A 8 -5.32 12.93 -11.41
N HIS A 9 -4.49 11.89 -11.38
CA HIS A 9 -4.76 10.64 -12.11
C HIS A 9 -5.83 9.79 -11.40
N VAL A 10 -6.00 9.95 -10.08
CA VAL A 10 -6.75 9.00 -9.24
C VAL A 10 -7.77 9.64 -8.28
N GLN A 11 -7.76 10.96 -8.08
CA GLN A 11 -8.60 11.66 -7.09
C GLN A 11 -10.11 11.39 -7.18
N SER A 12 -10.64 11.17 -8.39
CA SER A 12 -12.06 10.93 -8.65
C SER A 12 -12.36 9.49 -9.07
N ARG A 13 -11.40 8.58 -8.86
CA ARG A 13 -11.53 7.17 -9.25
C ARG A 13 -11.82 6.30 -8.04
N ALA A 14 -12.86 5.46 -8.17
CA ALA A 14 -13.17 4.38 -7.23
C ALA A 14 -12.20 3.20 -7.42
N ILE A 15 -10.93 3.42 -7.10
CA ILE A 15 -9.85 2.43 -7.16
C ILE A 15 -9.07 2.47 -5.85
N THR A 16 -8.18 1.50 -5.63
CA THR A 16 -7.24 1.49 -4.50
C THR A 16 -5.81 1.46 -5.02
N VAL A 17 -4.96 2.36 -4.56
CA VAL A 17 -3.55 2.44 -4.94
C VAL A 17 -2.71 1.64 -3.95
N MET A 18 -1.99 0.62 -4.45
CA MET A 18 -1.09 -0.24 -3.68
C MET A 18 0.36 -0.05 -4.15
N HIS A 19 1.30 -0.27 -3.24
CA HIS A 19 2.74 -0.17 -3.53
C HIS A 19 3.53 -0.98 -2.49
N PRO A 20 4.46 -1.86 -2.90
CA PRO A 20 5.18 -2.73 -1.97
C PRO A 20 6.22 -2.00 -1.11
N LEU A 21 6.56 -0.75 -1.46
CA LEU A 21 7.63 0.07 -0.84
C LEU A 21 9.04 -0.57 -1.01
N PRO A 22 10.13 0.20 -0.87
CA PRO A 22 10.19 1.65 -0.67
C PRO A 22 9.69 2.42 -1.90
N ARG A 23 9.01 3.55 -1.65
CA ARG A 23 8.63 4.50 -2.70
C ARG A 23 9.83 5.37 -3.05
N VAL A 24 10.17 5.52 -4.33
CA VAL A 24 11.31 6.36 -4.77
C VAL A 24 10.85 7.61 -5.53
N GLY A 25 10.08 7.44 -6.60
CA GLY A 25 9.56 8.55 -7.41
C GLY A 25 8.43 8.15 -8.35
N GLU A 26 7.95 6.91 -8.23
CA GLU A 26 6.90 6.31 -9.04
C GLU A 26 5.49 6.75 -8.60
N ILE A 27 5.35 7.25 -7.37
CA ILE A 27 4.14 7.84 -6.82
C ILE A 27 4.54 9.20 -6.21
N ALA A 28 3.89 10.28 -6.63
CA ALA A 28 4.10 11.59 -6.05
C ALA A 28 3.46 11.67 -4.65
N THR A 29 4.01 12.53 -3.79
CA THR A 29 3.57 12.68 -2.39
C THR A 29 2.16 13.28 -2.27
N ASP A 30 1.68 13.97 -3.31
CA ASP A 30 0.32 14.51 -3.40
C ASP A 30 -0.78 13.43 -3.41
N VAL A 31 -0.41 12.17 -3.66
CA VAL A 31 -1.32 11.01 -3.60
C VAL A 31 -1.58 10.57 -2.15
N ASP A 32 -0.66 10.83 -1.22
CA ASP A 32 -0.73 10.37 0.18
C ASP A 32 -2.00 10.74 0.94
N PRO A 33 -2.53 11.98 0.86
CA PRO A 33 -3.74 12.36 1.59
C PRO A 33 -5.03 11.78 0.99
N LEU A 34 -4.98 11.16 -0.20
CA LEU A 34 -6.18 10.65 -0.85
C LEU A 34 -6.70 9.39 -0.15
N PRO A 35 -8.02 9.23 0.01
CA PRO A 35 -8.60 8.08 0.70
C PRO A 35 -8.33 6.74 -0.01
N ASN A 36 -8.01 6.78 -1.30
CA ASN A 36 -7.65 5.61 -2.08
C ASN A 36 -6.16 5.22 -2.03
N ALA A 37 -5.31 5.99 -1.36
CA ALA A 37 -3.92 5.62 -1.12
C ALA A 37 -3.83 4.58 0.00
N ALA A 38 -3.53 3.32 -0.36
CA ALA A 38 -3.56 2.19 0.58
C ALA A 38 -2.20 1.60 0.92
N TYR A 39 -1.10 2.03 0.28
CA TYR A 39 0.23 1.44 0.49
C TYR A 39 0.73 1.48 1.95
N PHE A 40 0.37 2.50 2.73
CA PHE A 40 0.68 2.51 4.16
C PHE A 40 -0.18 1.53 4.96
N ARG A 41 -1.49 1.42 4.64
CA ARG A 41 -2.34 0.39 5.24
C ARG A 41 -1.86 -1.02 4.86
N GLN A 42 -1.43 -1.21 3.62
CA GLN A 42 -0.85 -2.46 3.11
C GLN A 42 0.39 -2.85 3.92
N ALA A 43 1.33 -1.92 4.13
CA ALA A 43 2.52 -2.17 4.95
C ALA A 43 2.15 -2.58 6.38
N ARG A 44 1.18 -1.88 7.00
CA ARG A 44 0.64 -2.23 8.32
C ARG A 44 0.00 -3.62 8.34
N ASN A 45 -0.79 -3.97 7.33
CA ASN A 45 -1.43 -5.27 7.19
C ASN A 45 -0.42 -6.42 7.07
N GLY A 46 0.82 -6.14 6.65
CA GLY A 46 1.89 -7.13 6.62
C GLY A 46 2.26 -7.68 8.01
N VAL A 47 2.01 -6.96 9.10
CA VAL A 47 2.29 -7.46 10.47
C VAL A 47 1.32 -8.57 10.86
N PRO A 48 -0.01 -8.34 10.91
CA PRO A 48 -0.96 -9.39 11.30
C PRO A 48 -0.94 -10.59 10.35
N VAL A 49 -0.74 -10.39 9.05
CA VAL A 49 -0.60 -11.50 8.09
C VAL A 49 0.61 -12.38 8.42
N ARG A 50 1.77 -11.78 8.73
CA ARG A 50 2.95 -12.55 9.14
C ARG A 50 2.75 -13.22 10.50
N MET A 51 2.10 -12.57 11.44
CA MET A 51 1.75 -13.19 12.72
C MET A 51 0.88 -14.43 12.53
N ALA A 52 -0.15 -14.35 11.66
CA ALA A 52 -1.00 -15.48 11.34
C ALA A 52 -0.20 -16.62 10.69
N LEU A 53 0.66 -16.30 9.72
CA LEU A 53 1.52 -17.30 9.08
C LEU A 53 2.45 -17.99 10.09
N LEU A 54 3.07 -17.23 11.00
CA LEU A 54 3.90 -17.78 12.06
C LEU A 54 3.10 -18.65 13.04
N ALA A 55 1.89 -18.23 13.41
CA ALA A 55 1.01 -19.02 14.27
C ALA A 55 0.65 -20.38 13.61
N MET A 56 0.34 -20.39 12.32
CA MET A 56 0.08 -21.62 11.56
C MET A 56 1.30 -22.54 11.53
N LEU A 57 2.49 -22.00 11.24
CA LEU A 57 3.73 -22.79 11.18
C LEU A 57 4.15 -23.38 12.53
N LEU A 58 3.82 -22.71 13.63
CA LEU A 58 4.16 -23.12 14.99
C LEU A 58 3.05 -23.91 15.70
N GLY A 59 1.95 -24.25 15.00
CA GLY A 59 0.84 -25.01 15.59
C GLY A 59 0.03 -24.25 16.65
N LYS A 60 -0.08 -22.92 16.51
CA LYS A 60 -0.79 -22.02 17.43
C LYS A 60 -2.01 -21.33 16.79
N ALA A 61 -2.39 -21.77 15.60
CA ALA A 61 -3.55 -21.27 14.87
C ALA A 61 -4.83 -21.99 15.30
#